data_AF-A0A9Q0G2X9-F1
#
_entry.id   AF-A0A9Q0G2X9-F1
#
_cell.length_a   1.000
_cell.length_b   1.000
_cell.length_c   1.000
_cell.angle_alpha   90.00
_cell.angle_beta   90.00
_cell.angle_gamma   90.00
#
_symmetry.space_group_name_H-M   'P 1'
#
loop_
_entity.id
_entity.type
_entity.pdbx_description
1 polymer ?
#
loop_
_entity_poly.entity_id
_entity_poly.type
_entity_poly.pdbx_seq_one_letter_code
_entity_poly.pdbx_strand_id
1 'polypeptide(L)'
;MGIGVPFHRIVRGSMIQGGDISAGNGTGGESIYGLKFDDEKLDWKHERKGMLSMANSGPDTNGSQFFITTARPSHLLDGKHVVFGRVIQGMGVVRSIELVATDEGDFPTQDVVIADCGEIPEGEDDGNTYPEWLTDLVACWSKATDSVKALENERCKVGFDFLWSAEEGFDFGENGRKICGGGGRGVASV
;
A
#
# COMPACT_ATOMS: atom_id res chain seq x y z
N MET A 1 -5.98 -2.52 -4.87
CA MET A 1 -5.07 -3.57 -4.38
C MET A 1 -5.51 -4.88 -5.00
N GLY A 2 -4.60 -5.79 -5.28
CA GLY A 2 -4.93 -7.13 -5.78
C GLY A 2 -3.96 -8.15 -5.19
N ILE A 3 -4.41 -9.38 -5.04
CA ILE A 3 -3.62 -10.46 -4.45
C ILE A 3 -2.48 -10.85 -5.42
N GLY A 4 -1.27 -11.01 -4.89
CA GLY A 4 -0.06 -11.29 -5.67
C GLY A 4 0.55 -10.08 -6.37
N VAL A 5 -0.01 -8.87 -6.17
CA VAL A 5 0.47 -7.66 -6.83
C VAL A 5 1.67 -7.08 -6.09
N PRO A 6 2.79 -6.79 -6.78
CA PRO A 6 3.98 -6.27 -6.15
C PRO A 6 3.92 -4.76 -5.86
N PHE A 7 4.61 -4.34 -4.80
CA PHE A 7 5.09 -2.97 -4.64
C PHE A 7 6.33 -2.79 -5.53
N HIS A 8 6.10 -2.42 -6.78
CA HIS A 8 7.14 -2.36 -7.80
C HIS A 8 8.07 -1.16 -7.67
N ARG A 9 7.73 -0.16 -6.83
CA ARG A 9 8.57 1.03 -6.66
C ARG A 9 8.58 1.52 -5.20
N ILE A 10 9.76 1.71 -4.64
CA ILE A 10 9.97 2.11 -3.24
C ILE A 10 10.97 3.26 -3.19
N VAL A 11 10.52 4.43 -2.75
CA VAL A 11 11.39 5.62 -2.59
C VAL A 11 11.51 5.93 -1.11
N ARG A 12 12.68 5.62 -0.54
CA ARG A 12 12.98 5.89 0.88
C ARG A 12 12.84 7.37 1.21
N GLY A 13 12.13 7.66 2.30
CA GLY A 13 11.84 9.02 2.72
C GLY A 13 10.82 9.74 1.83
N SER A 14 10.02 8.99 1.06
CA SER A 14 8.95 9.55 0.22
C SER A 14 7.70 8.69 0.24
N MET A 15 7.70 7.55 -0.46
CA MET A 15 6.51 6.73 -0.68
C MET A 15 6.85 5.30 -1.14
N ILE A 16 5.87 4.41 -1.00
CA ILE A 16 5.86 3.07 -1.61
C ILE A 16 4.70 2.99 -2.61
N GLN A 17 4.93 2.42 -3.78
CA GLN A 17 3.97 2.37 -4.88
C GLN A 17 3.74 0.93 -5.34
N GLY A 18 2.47 0.60 -5.58
CA GLY A 18 1.99 -0.70 -6.03
C GLY A 18 0.71 -0.57 -6.84
N GLY A 19 -0.01 -1.69 -7.00
CA GLY A 19 -1.30 -1.69 -7.70
C GLY A 19 -1.19 -1.75 -9.23
N ASP A 20 -0.02 -2.04 -9.80
CA ASP A 20 0.07 -2.46 -11.20
C ASP A 20 -0.34 -3.94 -11.28
N ILE A 21 -1.62 -4.18 -11.51
CA ILE A 21 -2.22 -5.52 -11.48
C ILE A 21 -1.97 -6.34 -12.75
N SER A 22 -1.48 -5.71 -13.83
CA SER A 22 -1.30 -6.39 -15.12
C SER A 22 0.15 -6.63 -15.47
N ALA A 23 1.02 -5.64 -15.33
CA ALA A 23 2.44 -5.76 -15.67
C ALA A 23 3.35 -5.88 -14.44
N GLY A 24 2.90 -5.43 -13.27
CA GLY A 24 3.66 -5.50 -12.01
C GLY A 24 4.94 -4.65 -11.99
N ASN A 25 5.10 -3.68 -12.89
CA ASN A 25 6.33 -2.90 -13.05
C ASN A 25 6.09 -1.38 -13.22
N GLY A 26 4.86 -0.93 -13.08
CA GLY A 26 4.43 0.46 -13.19
C GLY A 26 3.94 0.86 -14.58
N THR A 27 4.02 -0.02 -15.59
CA THR A 27 3.53 0.26 -16.96
C THR A 27 2.08 -0.14 -17.20
N GLY A 28 1.52 -0.94 -16.30
CA GLY A 28 0.17 -1.48 -16.43
C GLY A 28 -0.81 -0.92 -15.40
N GLY A 29 -1.82 -1.74 -15.09
CA GLY A 29 -2.96 -1.39 -14.27
C GLY A 29 -4.15 -0.89 -15.07
N GLU A 30 -5.34 -1.23 -14.59
CA GLU A 30 -6.62 -0.76 -15.12
C GLU A 30 -7.63 -0.63 -13.98
N SER A 31 -8.59 0.28 -14.12
CA SER A 31 -9.67 0.45 -13.15
C SER A 31 -10.88 -0.40 -13.51
N ILE A 32 -11.81 -0.56 -12.58
CA ILE A 32 -13.13 -1.16 -12.88
C ILE A 32 -13.97 -0.35 -13.87
N TYR A 33 -13.60 0.93 -14.09
CA TYR A 33 -14.24 1.82 -15.04
C TYR A 33 -13.60 1.77 -16.44
N GLY A 34 -12.54 0.96 -16.61
CA GLY A 34 -11.73 0.87 -17.82
C GLY A 34 -10.27 1.25 -17.57
N LEU A 35 -9.51 1.46 -18.64
CA LEU A 35 -8.06 1.70 -18.57
C LEU A 35 -7.68 2.93 -17.74
N LYS A 36 -8.46 4.01 -17.85
CA LYS A 36 -8.21 5.27 -17.15
C LYS A 36 -9.53 5.92 -16.71
N PHE A 37 -9.48 6.68 -15.63
CA PHE A 37 -10.58 7.52 -15.16
C PHE A 37 -10.08 8.89 -14.64
N ASP A 38 -11.03 9.82 -14.57
CA ASP A 38 -10.79 11.23 -14.25
C ASP A 38 -10.36 11.45 -12.79
N ASP A 39 -9.72 12.59 -12.50
CA ASP A 39 -9.36 12.98 -11.14
C ASP A 39 -10.61 13.39 -10.35
N GLU A 40 -10.99 12.58 -9.35
CA GLU A 40 -12.05 12.96 -8.42
C GLU A 40 -11.61 14.14 -7.54
N LYS A 41 -12.51 15.12 -7.39
CA LYS A 41 -12.26 16.33 -6.59
C LYS A 41 -12.46 16.06 -5.11
N LEU A 42 -11.55 15.28 -4.53
CA LEU A 42 -11.47 15.09 -3.09
C LEU A 42 -10.69 16.24 -2.46
N ASP A 43 -11.20 16.80 -1.36
CA ASP A 43 -10.55 17.91 -0.64
C ASP A 43 -9.33 17.46 0.20
N TRP A 44 -9.04 16.16 0.22
CA TRP A 44 -7.96 15.58 1.01
C TRP A 44 -6.59 15.91 0.42
N LYS A 45 -5.68 16.26 1.33
CA LYS A 45 -4.30 16.62 0.99
C LYS A 45 -3.32 15.64 1.59
N HIS A 46 -2.11 15.64 1.06
CA HIS A 46 -1.02 14.82 1.54
C HIS A 46 -0.40 15.42 2.81
N GLU A 47 -1.17 15.54 3.89
CA GLU A 47 -0.77 16.31 5.08
C GLU A 47 0.21 15.56 6.00
N ARG A 48 0.21 14.23 5.94
CA ARG A 48 0.92 13.37 6.88
C ARG A 48 1.46 12.10 6.22
N LYS A 49 2.16 11.29 7.02
CA LYS A 49 2.60 9.96 6.64
C LYS A 49 1.41 9.00 6.64
N GLY A 50 1.46 7.98 5.80
CA GLY A 50 0.44 6.95 5.68
C GLY A 50 -0.76 7.41 4.87
N MET A 51 -0.65 8.46 4.04
CA MET A 51 -1.74 8.84 3.13
C MET A 51 -1.74 7.91 1.92
N LEU A 52 -2.92 7.42 1.53
CA LEU A 52 -3.14 6.63 0.34
C LEU A 52 -3.61 7.54 -0.79
N SER A 53 -2.95 7.46 -1.93
CA SER A 53 -3.23 8.31 -3.07
C SER A 53 -3.03 7.58 -4.40
N MET A 54 -3.76 8.02 -5.42
CA MET A 54 -3.68 7.45 -6.76
C MET A 54 -2.38 7.84 -7.47
N ALA A 55 -1.71 6.85 -8.07
CA ALA A 55 -0.64 7.11 -9.01
C ALA A 55 -1.24 7.38 -10.40
N ASN A 56 -0.73 8.38 -11.08
CA ASN A 56 -1.17 8.76 -12.42
C ASN A 56 0.04 9.20 -13.27
N SER A 57 -0.17 9.34 -14.58
CA SER A 57 0.83 9.81 -15.55
C SER A 57 0.45 11.17 -16.15
N GLY A 58 -0.24 11.99 -15.37
CA GLY A 58 -0.84 13.25 -15.80
C GLY A 58 -2.32 13.37 -15.36
N PRO A 59 -2.94 14.53 -15.58
CA PRO A 59 -4.34 14.76 -15.22
C PRO A 59 -5.27 13.71 -15.84
N ASP A 60 -6.25 13.24 -15.08
CA ASP A 60 -7.31 12.32 -15.53
C ASP A 60 -6.77 10.98 -16.08
N THR A 61 -5.69 10.47 -15.48
CA THR A 61 -5.08 9.19 -15.88
C THR A 61 -4.97 8.17 -14.75
N ASN A 62 -5.93 8.20 -13.83
CA ASN A 62 -5.98 7.24 -12.73
C ASN A 62 -6.32 5.84 -13.25
N GLY A 63 -5.70 4.82 -12.67
CA GLY A 63 -5.92 3.41 -13.00
C GLY A 63 -6.08 2.58 -11.73
N SER A 64 -5.32 1.49 -11.60
CA SER A 64 -5.26 0.71 -10.35
C SER A 64 -4.05 1.03 -9.47
N GLN A 65 -3.09 1.80 -9.99
CA GLN A 65 -1.86 2.08 -9.26
C GLN A 65 -2.10 3.09 -8.14
N PHE A 66 -1.50 2.84 -6.99
CA PHE A 66 -1.60 3.68 -5.80
C PHE A 66 -0.25 3.77 -5.10
N PHE A 67 -0.10 4.77 -4.24
CA PHE A 67 1.05 4.89 -3.35
C PHE A 67 0.64 5.22 -1.93
N ILE A 68 1.50 4.83 -0.98
CA ILE A 68 1.39 5.14 0.44
C ILE A 68 2.57 6.04 0.83
N THR A 69 2.28 7.19 1.43
CA THR A 69 3.33 8.13 1.84
C THR A 69 4.07 7.66 3.10
N THR A 70 5.40 7.74 3.12
CA THR A 70 6.23 7.34 4.28
C THR A 70 6.93 8.54 4.94
N ALA A 71 7.07 9.63 4.20
CA ALA A 71 7.49 10.93 4.71
C ALA A 71 6.34 11.93 4.75
N ARG A 72 6.55 13.08 5.39
CA ARG A 72 5.62 14.18 5.25
C ARG A 72 5.67 14.61 3.78
N PRO A 73 4.58 14.45 3.03
CA PRO A 73 4.60 14.71 1.60
C PRO A 73 4.90 16.18 1.35
N SER A 74 5.71 16.44 0.34
CA SER A 74 5.85 17.81 -0.13
C SER A 74 4.54 18.24 -0.80
N HIS A 75 4.20 19.53 -0.68
CA HIS A 75 3.05 20.17 -1.32
C HIS A 75 3.03 20.02 -2.86
N LEU A 76 4.08 19.42 -3.44
CA LEU A 76 4.22 19.14 -4.87
C LEU A 76 3.26 18.07 -5.38
N LEU A 77 2.70 17.23 -4.49
CA LEU A 77 1.73 16.18 -4.82
C LEU A 77 0.28 16.67 -4.71
N ASP A 78 0.04 17.72 -3.93
CA ASP A 78 -1.30 18.27 -3.70
C ASP A 78 -1.88 18.85 -4.99
N GLY A 79 -3.11 18.48 -5.32
CA GLY A 79 -3.80 18.89 -6.54
C GLY A 79 -3.31 18.20 -7.82
N LYS A 80 -2.37 17.26 -7.73
CA LYS A 80 -1.92 16.41 -8.85
C LYS A 80 -2.29 14.95 -8.68
N HIS A 81 -2.38 14.48 -7.44
CA HIS A 81 -2.76 13.11 -7.12
C HIS A 81 -3.97 13.14 -6.18
N VAL A 82 -4.93 12.27 -6.46
CA VAL A 82 -6.16 12.15 -5.68
C VAL A 82 -5.88 11.33 -4.43
N VAL A 83 -5.99 11.97 -3.26
CA VAL A 83 -5.90 11.31 -1.96
C VAL A 83 -7.26 10.71 -1.64
N PHE A 84 -7.32 9.40 -1.47
CA PHE A 84 -8.58 8.68 -1.23
C PHE A 84 -8.63 7.98 0.14
N GLY A 85 -7.54 7.99 0.90
CA GLY A 85 -7.53 7.32 2.18
C GLY A 85 -6.27 7.51 3.02
N ARG A 86 -6.22 6.79 4.13
CA ARG A 86 -5.04 6.74 5.02
C ARG A 86 -4.88 5.41 5.73
N VAL A 87 -3.64 5.04 6.02
CA VAL A 87 -3.27 3.95 6.91
C VAL A 87 -3.74 4.30 8.32
N ILE A 88 -4.55 3.43 8.91
CA ILE A 88 -5.07 3.59 10.28
C ILE A 88 -4.29 2.72 11.27
N GLN A 89 -3.78 1.56 10.84
CA GLN A 89 -2.94 0.66 11.62
C GLN A 89 -1.92 -0.03 10.70
N GLY A 90 -0.85 -0.60 11.28
CA GLY A 90 0.18 -1.28 10.50
C GLY A 90 1.17 -0.35 9.80
N MET A 91 1.30 0.92 10.24
CA MET A 91 2.33 1.83 9.68
C MET A 91 3.76 1.31 9.88
N GLY A 92 3.98 0.42 10.86
CA GLY A 92 5.25 -0.30 11.02
C GLY A 92 5.58 -1.18 9.81
N VAL A 93 4.58 -1.84 9.22
CA VAL A 93 4.72 -2.66 8.02
C VAL A 93 5.10 -1.81 6.82
N VAL A 94 4.38 -0.71 6.62
CA VAL A 94 4.67 0.28 5.56
C VAL A 94 6.11 0.79 5.66
N ARG A 95 6.61 1.04 6.88
CA ARG A 95 8.01 1.42 7.13
C ARG A 95 8.99 0.28 6.87
N SER A 96 8.64 -0.96 7.19
CA SER A 96 9.49 -2.12 6.88
C SER A 96 9.64 -2.28 5.37
N ILE A 97 8.55 -2.10 4.61
CA ILE A 97 8.56 -2.11 3.13
C ILE A 97 9.46 -0.97 2.62
N GLU A 98 9.32 0.25 3.14
CA GLU A 98 10.18 1.39 2.80
C GLU A 98 11.68 1.09 2.96
N LEU A 99 12.06 0.29 3.97
CA LEU A 99 13.44 -0.05 4.27
C LEU A 99 14.02 -1.19 3.42
N VAL A 100 13.22 -1.82 2.55
CA VAL A 100 13.72 -2.82 1.58
C VAL A 100 14.78 -2.18 0.69
N ALA A 101 15.80 -2.95 0.31
CA ALA A 101 16.85 -2.48 -0.57
C ALA A 101 16.30 -2.32 -1.99
N THR A 102 16.65 -1.22 -2.66
CA THR A 102 16.22 -0.92 -4.02
C THR A 102 17.42 -0.74 -4.94
N ASP A 103 17.20 -0.92 -6.24
CA ASP A 103 18.17 -0.60 -7.28
C ASP A 103 18.16 0.91 -7.63
N GLU A 104 18.90 1.28 -8.68
CA GLU A 104 18.97 2.67 -9.18
C GLU A 104 17.63 3.19 -9.73
N GLY A 105 16.69 2.30 -10.06
CA GLY A 105 15.36 2.63 -10.57
C GLY A 105 14.26 2.66 -9.50
N ASP A 106 14.63 2.62 -8.21
CA ASP A 106 13.72 2.48 -7.08
C ASP A 106 12.95 1.13 -7.05
N PHE A 107 13.38 0.12 -7.83
CA PHE A 107 12.77 -1.21 -7.81
C PHE A 107 13.34 -2.01 -6.64
N PRO A 108 12.51 -2.68 -5.82
CA PRO A 108 13.01 -3.48 -4.72
C PRO A 108 13.81 -4.69 -5.22
N THR A 109 14.93 -4.98 -4.56
CA THR A 109 15.79 -6.14 -4.90
C THR A 109 15.20 -7.47 -4.43
N GLN A 110 14.18 -7.42 -3.59
CA GLN A 110 13.39 -8.56 -3.13
C GLN A 110 11.92 -8.24 -3.37
N ASP A 111 11.19 -9.19 -3.94
CA ASP A 111 9.75 -9.01 -4.20
C ASP A 111 9.00 -8.74 -2.90
N VAL A 112 8.31 -7.61 -2.86
CA VAL A 112 7.34 -7.26 -1.83
C VAL A 112 5.96 -7.33 -2.47
N VAL A 113 5.13 -8.28 -2.06
CA VAL A 113 3.85 -8.59 -2.72
C VAL A 113 2.70 -8.54 -1.73
N ILE A 114 1.53 -8.12 -2.18
CA ILE A 114 0.30 -8.22 -1.39
C ILE A 114 -0.12 -9.70 -1.37
N ALA A 115 0.10 -10.40 -0.26
CA ALA A 115 -0.22 -11.80 -0.10
C ALA A 115 -1.72 -12.07 0.03
N ASP A 116 -2.47 -11.15 0.65
CA ASP A 116 -3.92 -11.19 0.78
C ASP A 116 -4.47 -9.75 0.93
N CYS A 117 -5.71 -9.51 0.53
CA CYS A 117 -6.36 -8.22 0.75
C CYS A 117 -7.89 -8.31 0.68
N GLY A 118 -8.58 -7.42 1.39
CA GLY A 118 -10.04 -7.38 1.40
C GLY A 118 -10.62 -6.13 2.04
N GLU A 119 -11.95 -6.07 2.05
CA GLU A 119 -12.74 -5.04 2.74
C GLU A 119 -13.14 -5.54 4.13
N ILE A 120 -13.08 -4.66 5.13
CA ILE A 120 -13.57 -4.91 6.49
C ILE A 120 -14.92 -4.20 6.63
N PRO A 121 -16.02 -4.94 6.83
CA PRO A 121 -17.34 -4.35 7.05
C PRO A 121 -17.41 -3.42 8.26
N GLU A 122 -18.36 -2.49 8.21
CA GLU A 122 -18.61 -1.58 9.33
C GLU A 122 -19.04 -2.38 10.58
N GLY A 123 -18.35 -2.14 11.70
CA GLY A 123 -18.63 -2.81 12.98
C GLY A 123 -17.92 -4.16 13.18
N GLU A 124 -17.20 -4.68 12.19
CA GLU A 124 -16.39 -5.89 12.36
C GLU A 124 -15.02 -5.61 12.99
N ASP A 125 -14.58 -6.56 13.81
CA ASP A 125 -13.25 -6.57 14.43
C ASP A 125 -12.20 -6.89 13.37
N ASP A 126 -11.10 -6.15 13.35
CA ASP A 126 -10.01 -6.31 12.38
C ASP A 126 -9.14 -7.54 12.64
N GLY A 127 -9.41 -8.26 13.73
CA GLY A 127 -8.82 -9.56 14.06
C GLY A 127 -7.35 -9.49 14.45
N ASN A 128 -6.74 -8.29 14.52
CA ASN A 128 -5.30 -8.14 14.70
C ASN A 128 -4.92 -7.25 15.88
N THR A 129 -4.06 -7.80 16.77
CA THR A 129 -3.39 -7.01 17.81
C THR A 129 -2.11 -6.40 17.23
N TYR A 130 -2.20 -5.18 16.69
CA TYR A 130 -1.00 -4.47 16.22
C TYR A 130 -0.10 -4.11 17.41
N PRO A 131 1.15 -4.57 17.46
CA PRO A 131 2.06 -4.09 18.48
C PRO A 131 2.38 -2.62 18.20
N GLU A 132 2.19 -1.76 19.20
CA GLU A 132 2.61 -0.37 19.14
C GLU A 132 4.13 -0.31 18.92
N TRP A 133 4.52 -0.08 17.67
CA TRP A 133 5.79 0.28 17.00
C TRP A 133 7.14 0.26 17.76
N LEU A 134 7.22 0.40 19.08
CA LEU A 134 8.46 0.41 19.86
C LEU A 134 8.81 -0.93 20.52
N THR A 135 7.85 -1.77 20.90
CA THR A 135 8.16 -3.03 21.63
C THR A 135 8.54 -4.18 20.71
N ASP A 136 7.89 -4.31 19.55
CA ASP A 136 8.08 -5.47 18.68
C ASP A 136 9.09 -5.29 17.55
N LEU A 137 9.57 -4.07 17.31
CA LEU A 137 10.68 -3.87 16.37
C LEU A 137 11.94 -4.59 16.86
N VAL A 138 12.11 -4.70 18.19
CA VAL A 138 13.20 -5.47 18.81
C VAL A 138 12.90 -6.96 18.80
N ALA A 139 11.67 -7.36 19.15
CA ALA A 139 11.28 -8.77 19.23
C ALA A 139 11.25 -9.46 17.85
N CYS A 140 10.75 -8.77 16.83
CA CYS A 140 10.68 -9.27 15.46
C CYS A 140 12.06 -9.33 14.81
N TRP A 141 12.96 -8.38 15.07
CA TRP A 141 14.35 -8.46 14.61
C TRP A 141 15.11 -9.57 15.31
N SER A 142 14.90 -9.79 16.62
CA SER A 142 15.51 -10.92 17.33
C SER A 142 15.03 -12.26 16.80
N LYS A 143 13.72 -12.43 16.57
CA LYS A 143 13.17 -13.66 15.96
C LYS A 143 13.64 -13.85 14.51
N ALA A 144 13.74 -12.78 13.73
CA ALA A 144 14.26 -12.84 12.36
C ALA A 144 15.76 -13.17 12.35
N THR A 145 16.58 -12.59 13.22
CA THR A 145 18.02 -12.85 13.29
C THR A 145 18.36 -14.24 13.84
N ASP A 146 17.54 -14.79 14.74
CA ASP A 146 17.66 -16.18 15.18
C ASP A 146 17.20 -17.17 14.08
N SER A 147 16.18 -16.82 13.30
CA SER A 147 15.69 -17.64 12.18
C SER A 147 16.64 -17.60 10.96
N VAL A 148 17.34 -16.49 10.73
CA VAL A 148 18.34 -16.35 9.65
C VAL A 148 19.55 -17.27 9.85
N LYS A 149 19.88 -17.65 11.09
CA LYS A 149 20.93 -18.65 11.35
C LYS A 149 20.46 -20.10 11.12
N ALA A 150 19.15 -20.33 11.01
CA ALA A 150 18.57 -21.67 10.95
C ALA A 150 18.16 -22.11 9.54
N LEU A 151 18.12 -21.21 8.55
CA LEU A 151 17.59 -21.50 7.21
C LEU A 151 18.45 -20.88 6.11
N GLU A 152 19.58 -21.52 5.78
CA GLU A 152 19.99 -21.59 4.38
C GLU A 152 18.90 -22.40 3.65
N ASN A 153 18.15 -21.77 2.75
CA ASN A 153 16.99 -22.29 2.02
C ASN A 153 15.70 -22.45 2.84
N GLU A 154 14.96 -21.37 3.05
CA GLU A 154 13.50 -21.33 2.88
C GLU A 154 13.02 -19.88 2.89
N ARG A 155 12.23 -19.49 1.89
CA ARG A 155 11.72 -18.13 1.65
C ARG A 155 10.81 -17.73 2.83
N CYS A 156 11.36 -17.02 3.81
CA CYS A 156 10.62 -16.54 4.98
C CYS A 156 9.45 -15.66 4.53
N LYS A 157 8.22 -16.18 4.61
CA LYS A 157 6.98 -15.43 4.45
C LYS A 157 6.64 -14.81 5.80
N VAL A 158 7.12 -13.60 6.06
CA VAL A 158 6.73 -12.86 7.25
C VAL A 158 5.53 -12.00 6.86
N GLY A 159 4.34 -12.57 6.98
CA GLY A 159 3.09 -11.86 6.65
C GLY A 159 2.82 -10.80 7.70
N PHE A 160 2.74 -9.54 7.29
CA PHE A 160 2.25 -8.47 8.15
C PHE A 160 1.14 -7.67 7.48
N ASP A 161 0.17 -7.26 8.28
CA ASP A 161 -1.02 -6.59 7.78
C ASP A 161 -0.92 -5.07 7.98
N PHE A 162 -1.48 -4.30 7.06
CA PHE A 162 -1.79 -2.90 7.28
C PHE A 162 -3.26 -2.62 6.98
N LEU A 163 -3.90 -1.82 7.84
CA LEU A 163 -5.27 -1.35 7.62
C LEU A 163 -5.25 0.07 7.09
N TRP A 164 -6.18 0.33 6.19
CA TRP A 164 -6.45 1.65 5.68
C TRP A 164 -7.94 1.95 5.69
N SER A 165 -8.27 3.24 5.64
CA SER A 165 -9.65 3.72 5.52
C SER A 165 -9.76 4.52 4.23
N ALA A 166 -10.79 4.23 3.44
CA ALA A 166 -11.18 5.00 2.26
C ALA A 166 -12.22 6.06 2.62
N GLU A 167 -12.34 7.12 1.83
CA GLU A 167 -13.51 8.01 1.89
C GLU A 167 -14.75 7.41 1.21
N GLU A 168 -15.92 7.99 1.55
CA GLU A 168 -17.16 7.71 0.83
C GLU A 168 -17.08 8.19 -0.62
N GLY A 169 -17.59 7.37 -1.56
CA GLY A 169 -17.66 7.72 -2.98
C GLY A 169 -16.50 7.21 -3.86
N PHE A 170 -15.40 6.73 -3.27
CA PHE A 170 -14.30 6.15 -4.05
C PHE A 170 -14.46 4.63 -4.17
N ASP A 171 -14.60 4.15 -5.41
CA ASP A 171 -14.83 2.74 -5.74
C ASP A 171 -13.55 2.16 -6.36
N PHE A 172 -12.73 1.51 -5.53
CA PHE A 172 -11.60 0.71 -6.02
C PHE A 172 -12.10 -0.70 -6.32
N GLY A 173 -11.61 -1.41 -7.34
CA GLY A 173 -12.06 -2.79 -7.52
C GLY A 173 -11.17 -3.69 -8.38
N GLU A 174 -11.37 -4.99 -8.23
CA GLU A 174 -10.71 -6.07 -8.97
C GLU A 174 -11.79 -6.95 -9.60
N ASN A 175 -11.70 -7.26 -10.90
CA ASN A 175 -12.66 -8.15 -11.60
C ASN A 175 -14.14 -7.78 -11.36
N GLY A 176 -14.46 -6.48 -11.28
CA GLY A 176 -15.82 -5.99 -11.03
C GLY A 176 -16.30 -6.08 -9.57
N ARG A 177 -15.42 -6.42 -8.60
CA ARG A 177 -15.72 -6.29 -7.16
C ARG A 177 -15.16 -4.98 -6.62
N LYS A 178 -16.01 -4.21 -5.95
CA LYS A 178 -15.60 -3.09 -5.10
C LYS A 178 -14.73 -3.63 -3.95
N ILE A 179 -13.59 -2.98 -3.72
CA ILE A 179 -12.61 -3.23 -2.66
C ILE A 179 -12.88 -2.27 -1.50
N CYS A 180 -13.34 -1.06 -1.80
CA CYS A 180 -14.00 -0.14 -0.87
C CYS A 180 -14.98 0.69 -1.70
N GLY A 181 -16.20 0.89 -1.20
CA GLY A 181 -17.18 1.80 -1.79
C GLY A 181 -18.10 2.33 -0.70
N GLY A 182 -17.94 3.60 -0.33
CA GLY A 182 -18.77 4.23 0.72
C GLY A 182 -18.14 4.22 2.12
N GLY A 183 -16.90 4.71 2.28
CA GLY A 183 -16.35 4.99 3.62
C GLY A 183 -15.83 3.75 4.37
N GLY A 184 -15.49 2.70 3.64
CA GLY A 184 -15.05 1.41 4.18
C GLY A 184 -13.60 1.39 4.69
N ARG A 185 -13.30 0.37 5.49
CA ARG A 185 -11.93 0.01 5.88
C ARG A 185 -11.45 -1.14 5.00
N GLY A 186 -10.18 -1.16 4.66
CA GLY A 186 -9.54 -2.25 3.94
C GLY A 186 -8.35 -2.81 4.71
N VAL A 187 -8.01 -4.06 4.44
CA VAL A 187 -6.83 -4.76 4.96
C VAL A 187 -6.00 -5.31 3.82
N ALA A 188 -4.68 -5.26 3.98
CA ALA A 188 -3.74 -5.92 3.07
C ALA A 188 -2.60 -6.55 3.87
N SER A 189 -2.33 -7.82 3.56
CA SER A 189 -1.21 -8.61 4.08
C SER A 189 -0.07 -8.56 3.07
N VAL A 190 1.16 -8.32 3.54
CA VAL A 190 2.39 -8.23 2.73
C VAL A 190 3.42 -9.23 3.21
#